data_AF-A0A450YIB5-F1
#
_entry.id   AF-A0A450YIB5-F1
#
_cell.length_a   1.000
_cell.length_b   1.000
_cell.length_c   1.000
_cell.angle_alpha   90.00
_cell.angle_beta   90.00
_cell.angle_gamma   90.00
#
_symmetry.space_group_name_H-M   'P 1'
#
loop_
_entity.id
_entity.type
_entity.pdbx_description
1 polymer ?
#
loop_
_entity_poly.entity_id
_entity_poly.type
_entity_poly.pdbx_seq_one_letter_code
_entity_poly.pdbx_strand_id
1 'polypeptide(L)'
;MKYLRPIFALILTLYCNHTISATSLEEISDFAKNICDEIAQEGEIKRSKIMGKLQGQASGVAKLLGAKVGLDGSIEIDHEKYKGLPIENLPEQLSDARICRKDLSALLLKERREIESILLSRTRRCRMQIIVPQEKQKIASSMAVRGISEDCDDAVQYRLVLIDRYNSHYSQGRLTISMSGEWSSLVYIDPSWSGSHLLLKVISSSDYSKWKDGVRELPIGSKVYDDVLVIVGEHVSTSRQD
;
A
#
# COMPACT_ATOMS: atom_id res chain seq x y z
N MET A 1 32.69 -48.03 3.50
CA MET A 1 32.89 -46.56 3.31
C MET A 1 32.38 -46.17 1.93
N LYS A 2 31.39 -45.27 1.85
CA LYS A 2 30.87 -44.50 0.69
C LYS A 2 29.35 -44.36 0.90
N TYR A 3 28.79 -43.18 0.63
CA TYR A 3 27.38 -42.78 0.81
C TYR A 3 26.97 -42.28 2.20
N LEU A 4 27.63 -41.23 2.69
CA LEU A 4 27.12 -40.45 3.83
C LEU A 4 27.50 -38.96 3.67
N ARG A 5 26.97 -38.32 2.61
CA ARG A 5 27.05 -36.86 2.32
C ARG A 5 26.26 -36.64 1.02
N PRO A 6 24.95 -36.29 1.08
CA PRO A 6 24.57 -34.89 0.88
C PRO A 6 23.19 -34.52 1.49
N ILE A 7 23.01 -34.56 2.81
CA ILE A 7 21.75 -34.10 3.45
C ILE A 7 21.89 -32.69 4.07
N PHE A 8 23.12 -32.24 4.34
CA PHE A 8 23.35 -30.94 4.99
C PHE A 8 23.31 -29.71 4.08
N ALA A 9 23.18 -29.88 2.75
CA ALA A 9 23.13 -28.75 1.82
C ALA A 9 21.70 -28.24 1.52
N LEU A 10 20.65 -28.96 1.94
CA LEU A 10 19.26 -28.62 1.62
C LEU A 10 18.54 -27.79 2.70
N ILE A 11 19.15 -27.59 3.87
CA ILE A 11 18.54 -26.87 5.00
C ILE A 11 18.89 -25.36 4.99
N LEU A 12 19.87 -24.93 4.18
CA LEU A 12 20.38 -23.55 4.22
C LEU A 12 19.71 -22.57 3.23
N THR A 13 18.77 -23.01 2.39
CA THR A 13 18.06 -22.13 1.44
C THR A 13 16.68 -21.67 1.91
N LEU A 14 16.30 -21.95 3.17
CA LEU A 14 14.94 -21.69 3.68
C LEU A 14 14.77 -20.41 4.52
N TYR A 15 15.73 -19.46 4.51
CA TYR A 15 15.73 -18.30 5.42
C TYR A 15 16.00 -16.94 4.77
N CYS A 16 15.47 -16.63 3.58
CA CYS A 16 15.59 -15.27 3.02
C CYS A 16 14.38 -14.77 2.23
N ASN A 17 13.16 -15.07 2.69
CA ASN A 17 11.95 -14.37 2.23
C ASN A 17 11.29 -13.62 3.39
N HIS A 18 12.05 -12.78 4.09
CA HIS A 18 11.46 -11.66 4.80
C HIS A 18 11.26 -10.51 3.82
N THR A 19 10.20 -10.60 3.00
CA THR A 19 9.60 -9.40 2.44
C THR A 19 8.94 -8.65 3.60
N ILE A 20 9.73 -7.85 4.30
CA ILE A 20 9.26 -6.89 5.31
C ILE A 20 8.50 -5.83 4.52
N SER A 21 7.19 -6.05 4.40
CA SER A 21 6.26 -5.07 3.84
C SER A 21 5.20 -4.82 4.90
N ALA A 22 5.60 -4.07 5.92
CA ALA A 22 4.71 -3.39 6.85
C ALA A 22 5.54 -2.38 7.64
N THR A 23 5.85 -1.22 7.06
CA THR A 23 6.33 -0.08 7.85
C THR A 23 5.16 0.44 8.68
N SER A 24 4.93 -0.22 9.81
CA SER A 24 3.81 0.06 10.70
C SER A 24 4.01 1.41 11.40
N LEU A 25 2.94 1.99 11.92
CA LEU A 25 3.02 3.24 12.68
C LEU A 25 3.96 3.11 13.91
N GLU A 26 4.12 1.87 14.40
CA GLU A 26 5.00 1.50 15.49
C GLU A 26 6.48 1.58 15.09
N GLU A 27 6.86 1.08 13.90
CA GLU A 27 8.23 1.23 13.38
C GLU A 27 8.62 2.69 13.18
N ILE A 28 7.68 3.53 12.71
CA ILE A 28 7.91 4.98 12.58
C ILE A 28 8.12 5.62 13.95
N SER A 29 7.34 5.21 14.95
CA SER A 29 7.47 5.67 16.33
C SER A 29 8.80 5.26 16.95
N ASP A 30 9.24 4.02 16.75
CA ASP A 30 10.51 3.50 17.27
C ASP A 30 11.71 4.14 16.57
N PHE A 31 11.63 4.38 15.26
CA PHE A 31 12.63 5.15 14.54
C PHE A 31 12.73 6.59 15.08
N ALA A 32 11.59 7.27 15.24
CA ALA A 32 11.56 8.62 15.80
C ALA A 32 12.07 8.66 17.25
N LYS A 33 11.80 7.62 18.04
CA LYS A 33 12.33 7.46 19.40
C LYS A 33 13.85 7.31 19.37
N ASN A 34 14.40 6.44 18.53
CA ASN A 34 15.85 6.22 18.45
C ASN A 34 16.61 7.47 17.95
N ILE A 35 16.01 8.28 17.07
CA ILE A 35 16.63 9.52 16.57
C ILE A 35 16.48 10.67 17.57
N CYS A 36 15.32 10.82 18.21
CA CYS A 36 15.03 11.97 19.06
C CYS A 36 15.34 11.74 20.56
N ASP A 37 15.46 10.50 21.02
CA ASP A 37 15.74 10.16 22.43
C ASP A 37 17.20 9.72 22.68
N GLU A 38 18.08 9.78 21.67
CA GLU A 38 19.53 9.59 21.86
C GLU A 38 20.14 10.83 22.53
N ILE A 39 19.70 11.12 23.76
CA ILE A 39 20.28 12.14 24.63
C ILE A 39 21.45 11.47 25.34
N ALA A 40 22.67 11.76 24.88
CA ALA A 40 23.89 11.26 25.49
C ALA A 40 23.95 11.66 26.98
N GLN A 41 23.92 10.67 27.88
CA GLN A 41 23.99 10.90 29.34
C GLN A 41 25.36 11.44 29.79
N GLU A 42 26.40 11.24 28.98
CA GLU A 42 27.70 11.87 29.11
C GLU A 42 28.18 12.26 27.71
N GLY A 43 28.57 13.52 27.54
CA GLY A 43 29.11 14.01 26.28
C GLY A 43 30.17 15.07 26.55
N GLU A 44 31.40 14.82 26.09
CA GLU A 44 32.24 15.94 25.71
C GLU A 44 31.59 16.49 24.43
N ILE A 45 31.19 17.76 24.39
CA ILE A 45 30.93 18.41 23.10
C ILE A 45 32.29 18.56 22.41
N LYS A 46 32.82 17.45 21.88
CA LYS A 46 33.71 17.48 20.75
C LYS A 46 32.81 17.81 19.58
N ARG A 47 32.52 19.10 19.41
CA ARG A 47 32.14 19.64 18.11
C ARG A 47 33.37 19.47 17.23
N SER A 48 33.48 18.27 16.65
CA SER A 48 34.54 17.90 15.74
C SER A 48 34.69 19.04 14.75
N LYS A 49 35.91 19.58 14.67
CA LYS A 49 36.31 20.54 13.66
C LYS A 49 36.16 19.85 12.30
N ILE A 50 34.95 19.81 11.75
CA ILE A 50 34.71 19.30 10.39
C ILE A 50 35.25 20.38 9.47
N MET A 51 36.56 20.35 9.23
CA MET A 51 37.19 21.08 8.13
C MET A 51 36.84 20.36 6.82
N GLY A 52 35.55 20.30 6.50
CA GLY A 52 35.07 19.90 5.20
C GLY A 52 34.90 21.16 4.35
N LYS A 53 35.67 21.28 3.27
CA LYS A 53 35.32 22.21 2.18
C LYS A 53 34.00 21.74 1.56
N LEU A 54 32.87 22.12 2.16
CA LEU A 54 31.54 21.92 1.60
C LEU A 54 31.29 23.01 0.56
N GLN A 55 31.84 22.80 -0.63
CA GLN A 55 31.64 23.66 -1.78
C GLN A 55 30.30 23.29 -2.45
N GLY A 56 29.19 23.67 -1.80
CA GLY A 56 27.83 23.51 -2.35
C GLY A 56 26.76 23.38 -1.27
N GLN A 57 25.92 24.41 -1.11
CA GLN A 57 24.66 24.41 -0.34
C GLN A 57 24.70 24.10 1.18
N ALA A 58 25.80 24.38 1.87
CA ALA A 58 25.90 24.19 3.33
C ALA A 58 25.08 25.19 4.20
N SER A 59 24.44 26.21 3.60
CA SER A 59 23.75 27.27 4.36
C SER A 59 22.51 26.79 5.10
N GLY A 60 21.78 25.80 4.57
CA GLY A 60 20.57 25.25 5.20
C GLY A 60 20.89 24.43 6.44
N VAL A 61 21.89 23.56 6.37
CA VAL A 61 22.28 22.65 7.45
C VAL A 61 23.01 23.40 8.58
N ALA A 62 23.88 24.37 8.24
CA ALA A 62 24.60 25.17 9.24
C ALA A 62 23.65 26.00 10.12
N LYS A 63 22.56 26.54 9.54
CA LYS A 63 21.55 27.31 10.28
C LYS A 63 20.72 26.44 11.22
N LEU A 64 20.46 25.19 10.83
CA LEU A 64 19.77 24.18 11.65
C LEU A 64 20.60 23.77 12.88
N LEU A 65 21.93 23.83 12.79
CA LEU A 65 22.86 23.48 13.87
C LEU A 65 23.25 24.68 14.75
N GLY A 66 22.66 25.85 14.55
CA GLY A 66 22.98 27.06 15.31
C GLY A 66 24.39 27.62 15.05
N ALA A 67 25.02 27.22 13.95
CA ALA A 67 26.37 27.65 13.59
C ALA A 67 26.37 29.01 12.88
N LYS A 68 27.26 29.92 13.30
CA LYS A 68 27.58 31.14 12.54
C LYS A 68 28.67 30.80 11.52
N VAL A 69 28.40 31.08 10.24
CA VAL A 69 29.38 30.89 9.15
C VAL A 69 30.13 32.19 8.94
N GLY A 70 31.45 32.16 9.14
CA GLY A 70 32.37 33.25 8.85
C GLY A 70 32.49 33.53 7.35
N LEU A 71 32.96 34.73 7.00
CA LEU A 71 33.08 35.21 5.61
C LEU A 71 34.04 34.38 4.75
N ASP A 72 34.93 33.61 5.37
CA ASP A 72 35.87 32.67 4.76
C ASP A 72 35.34 31.23 4.69
N GLY A 73 34.10 30.99 5.13
CA GLY A 73 33.50 29.66 5.22
C GLY A 73 33.91 28.88 6.48
N SER A 74 34.62 29.50 7.43
CA SER A 74 34.91 28.89 8.72
C SER A 74 33.69 28.95 9.65
N ILE A 75 33.55 27.96 10.53
CA ILE A 75 32.47 27.91 11.54
C ILE A 75 33.15 27.88 12.91
N GLU A 76 32.88 28.88 13.75
CA GLU A 76 33.44 29.01 15.09
C GLU A 76 32.33 28.87 16.14
N ILE A 77 32.49 27.95 17.10
CA ILE A 77 31.49 27.66 18.12
C ILE A 77 32.19 27.44 19.48
N ASP A 78 31.84 28.27 20.47
CA ASP A 78 32.40 28.26 21.82
C ASP A 78 32.29 26.92 22.55
N HIS A 79 33.28 26.63 23.39
CA HIS A 79 33.47 25.36 24.08
C HIS A 79 33.09 25.48 25.56
N GLU A 80 32.08 24.73 26.01
CA GLU A 80 31.82 24.50 27.44
C GLU A 80 31.75 23.00 27.70
N LYS A 81 32.49 22.55 28.72
CA LYS A 81 32.42 21.18 29.24
C LYS A 81 31.46 21.16 30.42
N TYR A 82 30.45 20.30 30.38
CA TYR A 82 29.53 20.07 31.49
C TYR A 82 29.70 18.65 32.03
N LYS A 83 29.60 18.50 33.35
CA LYS A 83 29.66 17.22 34.04
C LYS A 83 28.36 17.03 34.81
N GLY A 84 27.48 16.18 34.29
CA GLY A 84 26.11 15.98 34.79
C GLY A 84 25.12 16.97 34.18
N LEU A 85 23.97 16.45 33.74
CA LEU A 85 22.84 17.26 33.30
C LEU A 85 22.30 18.06 34.51
N PRO A 86 22.26 19.40 34.46
CA PRO A 86 21.52 20.17 35.44
C PRO A 86 20.06 19.69 35.37
N ILE A 87 19.54 19.12 36.45
CA ILE A 87 18.14 18.67 36.55
C ILE A 87 17.18 19.82 36.19
N GLU A 88 17.63 21.05 36.42
CA GLU A 88 16.93 22.30 36.13
C GLU A 88 16.66 22.52 34.62
N ASN A 89 17.50 21.98 33.73
CA ASN A 89 17.39 22.13 32.27
C ASN A 89 16.76 20.89 31.59
N LEU A 90 16.43 19.85 32.36
CA LEU A 90 15.80 18.62 31.86
C LEU A 90 14.46 18.87 31.15
N PRO A 91 13.57 19.76 31.63
CA PRO A 91 12.29 20.04 30.97
C PRO A 91 12.45 20.65 29.58
N GLU A 92 13.47 21.48 29.39
CA GLU A 92 13.77 22.15 28.11
C GLU A 92 14.31 21.13 27.08
N GLN A 93 15.20 20.23 27.50
CA GLN A 93 15.69 19.14 26.63
C GLN A 93 14.60 18.10 26.29
N LEU A 94 13.68 17.83 27.21
CA LEU A 94 12.53 16.96 26.95
C LEU A 94 11.47 17.62 26.05
N SER A 95 11.37 18.96 26.06
CA SER A 95 10.58 19.73 25.11
C SER A 95 11.11 19.53 23.68
N ASP A 96 12.42 19.61 23.50
CA ASP A 96 13.07 19.47 22.20
C ASP A 96 12.89 18.07 21.61
N ALA A 97 12.99 17.02 22.43
CA ALA A 97 12.74 15.64 21.98
C ALA A 97 11.27 15.42 21.53
N ARG A 98 10.30 16.06 22.19
CA ARG A 98 8.88 15.99 21.80
C ARG A 98 8.62 16.74 20.49
N ILE A 99 9.21 17.92 20.33
CA ILE A 99 9.11 18.71 19.10
C ILE A 99 9.77 17.94 17.95
N CYS A 100 10.97 17.39 18.16
CA CYS A 100 11.67 16.53 17.20
C CYS A 100 10.78 15.39 16.70
N ARG A 101 10.15 14.63 17.62
CA ARG A 101 9.27 13.51 17.25
C ARG A 101 8.07 13.97 16.43
N LYS A 102 7.46 15.10 16.81
CA LYS A 102 6.32 15.67 16.09
C LYS A 102 6.71 16.10 14.67
N ASP A 103 7.81 16.81 14.53
CA ASP A 103 8.26 17.36 13.26
C ASP A 103 8.75 16.26 12.31
N LEU A 104 9.51 15.29 12.84
CA LEU A 104 9.95 14.12 12.08
C LEU A 104 8.76 13.29 11.61
N SER A 105 7.78 13.04 12.47
CA SER A 105 6.56 12.31 12.09
C SER A 105 5.77 13.06 11.02
N ALA A 106 5.63 14.39 11.15
CA ALA A 106 4.94 15.21 10.15
C ALA A 106 5.67 15.18 8.80
N LEU A 107 7.01 15.24 8.81
CA LEU A 107 7.82 15.16 7.61
C LEU A 107 7.69 13.79 6.92
N LEU A 108 7.80 12.69 7.67
CA LEU A 108 7.63 11.34 7.12
C LEU A 108 6.22 11.12 6.54
N LEU A 109 5.18 11.63 7.20
CA LEU A 109 3.81 11.57 6.68
C LEU A 109 3.64 12.41 5.41
N LYS A 110 4.29 13.57 5.32
CA LYS A 110 4.27 14.42 4.13
C LYS A 110 4.95 13.73 2.95
N GLU A 111 6.17 13.24 3.14
CA GLU A 111 6.93 12.50 2.11
C GLU A 111 6.16 11.27 1.61
N ARG A 112 5.54 10.51 2.53
CA ARG A 112 4.70 9.37 2.16
C ARG A 112 3.54 9.77 1.25
N ARG A 113 2.82 10.86 1.57
CA ARG A 113 1.73 11.36 0.74
C ARG A 113 2.22 11.84 -0.63
N GLU A 114 3.38 12.48 -0.69
CA GLU A 114 3.97 12.92 -1.95
C GLU A 114 4.37 11.73 -2.82
N ILE A 115 5.02 10.71 -2.25
CA ILE A 115 5.33 9.45 -2.93
C ILE A 115 4.05 8.76 -3.42
N GLU A 116 3.03 8.62 -2.57
CA GLU A 116 1.73 8.06 -2.96
C GLU A 116 1.12 8.86 -4.12
N SER A 117 1.18 10.20 -4.09
CA SER A 117 0.69 11.05 -5.19
C SER A 117 1.47 10.88 -6.50
N ILE A 118 2.79 10.74 -6.42
CA ILE A 118 3.65 10.51 -7.59
C ILE A 118 3.38 9.13 -8.16
N LEU A 119 3.27 8.11 -7.31
CA LEU A 119 2.90 6.75 -7.73
C LEU A 119 1.53 6.78 -8.41
N LEU A 120 0.52 7.41 -7.80
CA LEU A 120 -0.80 7.59 -8.40
C LEU A 120 -0.77 8.36 -9.73
N SER A 121 0.15 9.30 -9.91
CA SER A 121 0.31 10.05 -11.17
C SER A 121 1.01 9.24 -12.27
N ARG A 122 1.86 8.27 -11.90
CA ARG A 122 2.62 7.41 -12.82
C ARG A 122 1.90 6.10 -13.14
N THR A 123 0.98 5.65 -12.29
CA THR A 123 0.12 4.53 -12.61
C THR A 123 -0.78 4.97 -13.76
N ARG A 124 -0.54 4.41 -14.95
CA ARG A 124 -1.48 4.57 -16.06
C ARG A 124 -2.86 4.23 -15.53
N ARG A 125 -3.84 5.11 -15.76
CA ARG A 125 -5.20 4.89 -15.25
C ARG A 125 -5.81 3.77 -16.09
N CYS A 126 -5.60 2.53 -15.65
CA CYS A 126 -6.34 1.39 -16.15
C CYS A 126 -7.83 1.75 -16.15
N ARG A 127 -8.43 1.70 -17.33
CA ARG A 127 -9.84 1.91 -17.56
C ARG A 127 -10.41 0.60 -18.01
N MET A 128 -11.42 0.09 -17.32
CA MET A 128 -12.16 -1.08 -17.77
C MET A 128 -13.60 -0.65 -18.00
N GLN A 129 -14.26 -1.25 -18.98
CA GLN A 129 -15.65 -1.00 -19.28
C GLN A 129 -16.35 -2.32 -19.63
N ILE A 130 -17.48 -2.59 -19.00
CA ILE A 130 -18.40 -3.66 -19.32
C ILE A 130 -19.22 -3.21 -20.54
N ILE A 131 -19.15 -3.97 -21.63
CA ILE A 131 -19.89 -3.69 -22.87
C ILE A 131 -21.15 -4.56 -22.94
N VAL A 132 -21.06 -5.79 -22.41
CA VAL A 132 -22.17 -6.74 -22.34
C VAL A 132 -22.12 -7.44 -20.98
N PRO A 133 -23.22 -7.51 -20.22
CA PRO A 133 -24.56 -6.96 -20.52
C PRO A 133 -24.62 -5.43 -20.44
N GLN A 134 -25.67 -4.86 -21.03
CA GLN A 134 -26.03 -3.45 -20.87
C GLN A 134 -26.87 -3.23 -19.60
N GLU A 135 -26.95 -1.97 -19.17
CA GLU A 135 -27.76 -1.55 -18.01
C GLU A 135 -29.21 -2.04 -18.13
N LYS A 136 -29.68 -2.73 -17.08
CA LYS A 136 -30.99 -3.36 -16.93
C LYS A 136 -31.32 -4.44 -17.97
N GLN A 137 -30.33 -4.98 -18.66
CA GLN A 137 -30.54 -6.12 -19.54
C GLN A 137 -30.98 -7.35 -18.71
N LYS A 138 -31.97 -8.10 -19.23
CA LYS A 138 -32.37 -9.39 -18.66
C LYS A 138 -31.31 -10.44 -18.98
N ILE A 139 -30.85 -11.16 -17.96
CA ILE A 139 -29.83 -12.20 -18.09
C ILE A 139 -30.35 -13.55 -17.62
N ALA A 140 -29.83 -14.62 -18.22
CA ALA A 140 -30.13 -16.00 -17.83
C ALA A 140 -29.25 -16.43 -16.64
N SER A 141 -29.43 -17.68 -16.17
CA SER A 141 -28.61 -18.28 -15.11
C SER A 141 -27.12 -18.36 -15.47
N SER A 142 -26.78 -18.31 -16.76
CA SER A 142 -25.40 -18.11 -17.19
C SER A 142 -25.33 -17.13 -18.35
N MET A 143 -24.28 -16.31 -18.37
CA MET A 143 -24.07 -15.34 -19.44
C MET A 143 -22.58 -15.00 -19.59
N ALA A 144 -22.14 -14.84 -20.83
CA ALA A 144 -20.83 -14.26 -21.11
C ALA A 144 -20.88 -12.74 -20.90
N VAL A 145 -20.08 -12.26 -19.95
CA VAL A 145 -19.81 -10.84 -19.74
C VAL A 145 -18.57 -10.48 -20.55
N ARG A 146 -18.65 -9.37 -21.28
CA ARG A 146 -17.58 -8.89 -22.16
C ARG A 146 -17.32 -7.42 -21.91
N GLY A 147 -16.09 -7.02 -22.12
CA GLY A 147 -15.73 -5.63 -22.04
C GLY A 147 -14.40 -5.32 -22.70
N ILE A 148 -14.01 -4.06 -22.56
CA ILE A 148 -12.76 -3.51 -23.04
C ILE A 148 -11.95 -2.96 -21.86
N SER A 149 -10.64 -2.91 -22.04
CA SER A 149 -9.70 -2.35 -21.09
C SER A 149 -8.65 -1.53 -21.82
N GLU A 150 -8.28 -0.39 -21.24
CA GLU A 150 -7.27 0.53 -21.76
C GLU A 150 -6.22 0.76 -20.67
N ASP A 151 -4.94 0.68 -21.04
CA ASP A 151 -3.81 0.98 -20.14
C ASP A 151 -3.81 0.21 -18.81
N CYS A 152 -4.23 -1.06 -18.86
CA CYS A 152 -4.22 -1.96 -17.71
C CYS A 152 -2.92 -2.76 -17.63
N ASP A 153 -2.49 -3.04 -16.40
CA ASP A 153 -1.25 -3.77 -16.12
C ASP A 153 -1.56 -5.27 -16.03
N ASP A 154 -0.88 -6.07 -16.85
CA ASP A 154 -1.04 -7.54 -16.88
C ASP A 154 -0.67 -8.21 -15.55
N ALA A 155 0.14 -7.55 -14.71
CA ALA A 155 0.49 -8.03 -13.38
C ALA A 155 -0.69 -7.92 -12.40
N VAL A 156 -1.65 -7.04 -12.65
CA VAL A 156 -2.82 -6.85 -11.79
C VAL A 156 -3.86 -7.92 -12.08
N GLN A 157 -4.37 -8.55 -11.02
CA GLN A 157 -5.46 -9.49 -11.14
C GLN A 157 -6.80 -8.73 -11.14
N TYR A 158 -7.52 -8.85 -12.24
CA TYR A 158 -8.88 -8.32 -12.38
C TYR A 158 -9.89 -9.45 -12.23
N ARG A 159 -11.02 -9.15 -11.58
CA ARG A 159 -12.11 -10.10 -11.36
C ARG A 159 -13.45 -9.46 -11.62
N LEU A 160 -14.40 -10.29 -12.03
CA LEU A 160 -15.79 -9.93 -12.05
C LEU A 160 -16.44 -10.39 -10.74
N VAL A 161 -17.28 -9.52 -10.17
CA VAL A 161 -17.97 -9.75 -8.90
C VAL A 161 -19.46 -9.47 -9.09
N LEU A 162 -20.29 -10.37 -8.59
CA LEU A 162 -21.73 -10.18 -8.47
C LEU A 162 -22.04 -9.59 -7.10
N ILE A 163 -22.95 -8.63 -7.05
CA ILE A 163 -23.44 -8.05 -5.80
C ILE A 163 -24.95 -8.19 -5.76
N ASP A 164 -25.45 -8.79 -4.68
CA ASP A 164 -26.89 -8.95 -4.44
C ASP A 164 -27.54 -7.68 -3.87
N ARG A 165 -28.85 -7.72 -3.63
CA ARG A 165 -29.60 -6.63 -2.99
C ARG A 165 -29.22 -6.37 -1.52
N TYR A 166 -28.49 -7.28 -0.90
CA TYR A 166 -28.01 -7.20 0.49
C TYR A 166 -26.53 -6.80 0.56
N ASN A 167 -25.94 -6.40 -0.57
CA ASN A 167 -24.53 -6.06 -0.71
C ASN A 167 -23.57 -7.23 -0.41
N SER A 168 -24.02 -8.47 -0.59
CA SER A 168 -23.18 -9.67 -0.54
C SER A 168 -22.45 -9.84 -1.87
N HIS A 169 -21.15 -10.10 -1.82
CA HIS A 169 -20.27 -10.16 -2.98
C HIS A 169 -19.92 -11.61 -3.34
N TYR A 170 -19.98 -11.95 -4.63
CA TYR A 170 -19.68 -13.29 -5.15
C TYR A 170 -18.68 -13.21 -6.30
N SER A 171 -17.52 -13.85 -6.17
CA SER A 171 -16.49 -13.80 -7.22
C SER A 171 -16.84 -14.74 -8.37
N GLN A 172 -16.64 -14.29 -9.61
CA GLN A 172 -16.90 -15.07 -10.83
C GLN A 172 -15.62 -15.52 -11.55
N GLY A 173 -14.48 -15.46 -10.85
CA GLY A 173 -13.17 -15.83 -11.39
C GLY A 173 -12.35 -14.65 -11.91
N ARG A 174 -11.19 -14.98 -12.49
CA ARG A 174 -10.21 -14.02 -13.01
C ARG A 174 -10.55 -13.65 -14.44
N LEU A 175 -10.51 -12.35 -14.75
CA LEU A 175 -10.62 -11.86 -16.12
C LEU A 175 -9.33 -12.16 -16.88
N THR A 176 -9.49 -12.67 -18.10
CA THR A 176 -8.40 -12.78 -19.06
C THR A 176 -8.52 -11.61 -20.04
N ILE A 177 -7.55 -10.70 -20.00
CA ILE A 177 -7.46 -9.55 -20.89
C ILE A 177 -6.57 -9.93 -22.06
N SER A 178 -7.07 -9.74 -23.28
CA SER A 178 -6.31 -9.98 -24.51
C SER A 178 -5.39 -8.80 -24.83
N MET A 179 -4.47 -9.00 -25.78
CA MET A 179 -3.55 -7.94 -26.23
C MET A 179 -4.26 -6.72 -26.85
N SER A 180 -5.48 -6.89 -27.38
CA SER A 180 -6.30 -5.78 -27.90
C SER A 180 -7.04 -5.02 -26.80
N GLY A 181 -6.92 -5.45 -25.54
CA GLY A 181 -7.67 -4.90 -24.41
C GLY A 181 -9.08 -5.49 -24.27
N GLU A 182 -9.51 -6.39 -25.15
CA GLU A 182 -10.78 -7.08 -24.99
C GLU A 182 -10.68 -8.14 -23.88
N TRP A 183 -11.72 -8.26 -23.06
CA TRP A 183 -11.81 -9.29 -22.03
C TRP A 183 -13.20 -9.93 -22.02
N SER A 184 -13.26 -11.17 -21.55
CA SER A 184 -14.52 -11.88 -21.35
C SER A 184 -14.45 -12.82 -20.15
N SER A 185 -15.60 -13.03 -19.52
CA SER A 185 -15.76 -13.99 -18.43
C SER A 185 -17.16 -14.56 -18.45
N LEU A 186 -17.30 -15.83 -18.07
CA LEU A 186 -18.60 -16.42 -17.82
C LEU A 186 -19.08 -16.05 -16.42
N VAL A 187 -20.32 -15.60 -16.31
CA VAL A 187 -21.02 -15.44 -15.04
C VAL A 187 -22.01 -16.57 -14.87
N TYR A 188 -22.06 -17.11 -13.66
CA TYR A 188 -23.06 -18.08 -13.23
C TYR A 188 -23.85 -17.52 -12.05
N ILE A 189 -25.17 -17.54 -12.19
CA ILE A 189 -26.13 -17.20 -11.16
C ILE A 189 -26.70 -18.52 -10.64
N ASP A 190 -26.55 -18.75 -9.35
CA ASP A 190 -27.07 -19.95 -8.70
C ASP A 190 -28.60 -20.03 -8.89
N PRO A 191 -29.17 -21.19 -9.27
CA PRO A 191 -30.62 -21.35 -9.42
C PRO A 191 -31.43 -21.03 -8.15
N SER A 192 -30.80 -21.08 -6.97
CA SER A 192 -31.40 -20.68 -5.70
C SER A 192 -31.44 -19.15 -5.49
N TRP A 193 -30.90 -18.37 -6.43
CA TRP A 193 -30.93 -16.92 -6.39
C TRP A 193 -32.37 -16.39 -6.47
N SER A 194 -32.80 -15.70 -5.40
CA SER A 194 -34.15 -15.15 -5.28
C SER A 194 -34.26 -13.66 -5.60
N GLY A 195 -33.14 -13.02 -5.96
CA GLY A 195 -33.11 -11.60 -6.31
C GLY A 195 -33.50 -11.34 -7.77
N SER A 196 -34.28 -10.29 -8.02
CA SER A 196 -34.61 -9.86 -9.40
C SER A 196 -33.53 -8.96 -10.03
N HIS A 197 -32.64 -8.40 -9.22
CA HIS A 197 -31.58 -7.50 -9.66
C HIS A 197 -30.24 -7.96 -9.12
N LEU A 198 -29.20 -7.70 -9.89
CA LEU A 198 -27.83 -8.01 -9.55
C LEU A 198 -26.93 -6.89 -10.09
N LEU A 199 -25.92 -6.49 -9.32
CA LEU A 199 -24.93 -5.51 -9.78
C LEU A 199 -23.64 -6.25 -10.15
N LEU A 200 -23.24 -6.16 -11.41
CA LEU A 200 -21.98 -6.69 -11.90
C LEU A 200 -20.91 -5.63 -11.71
N LYS A 201 -19.76 -5.99 -11.11
CA LYS A 201 -18.62 -5.08 -10.96
C LYS A 201 -17.34 -5.70 -11.49
N VAL A 202 -16.54 -4.90 -12.18
CA VAL A 202 -15.14 -5.24 -12.47
C VAL A 202 -14.25 -4.61 -11.41
N ILE A 203 -13.47 -5.44 -10.73
CA ILE A 203 -12.59 -5.00 -9.64
C ILE A 203 -11.16 -5.51 -9.82
N SER A 204 -10.21 -4.83 -9.18
CA SER A 204 -8.88 -5.36 -8.88
C SER A 204 -8.66 -5.38 -7.38
N SER A 205 -7.91 -6.36 -6.86
CA SER A 205 -7.45 -6.42 -5.47
C SER A 205 -6.01 -6.91 -5.43
N SER A 206 -5.24 -6.40 -4.49
CA SER A 206 -3.88 -6.90 -4.19
C SER A 206 -3.89 -8.20 -3.40
N ASP A 207 -4.99 -8.54 -2.71
CA ASP A 207 -5.13 -9.74 -1.89
C ASP A 207 -6.48 -10.41 -2.13
N TYR A 208 -6.48 -11.43 -2.99
CA TYR A 208 -7.63 -12.30 -3.22
C TYR A 208 -7.63 -13.56 -2.34
N SER A 209 -6.57 -13.81 -1.59
CA SER A 209 -6.44 -15.04 -0.77
C SER A 209 -7.51 -15.13 0.32
N LYS A 210 -8.04 -13.97 0.73
CA LYS A 210 -9.07 -13.84 1.78
C LYS A 210 -10.48 -13.75 1.23
N TRP A 211 -10.67 -13.82 -0.09
CA TRP A 211 -12.00 -13.71 -0.66
C TRP A 211 -12.84 -14.93 -0.26
N LYS A 212 -14.03 -14.67 0.29
CA LYS A 212 -15.07 -15.66 0.54
C LYS A 212 -16.34 -15.15 -0.12
N ASP A 213 -17.08 -16.03 -0.78
CA ASP A 213 -18.36 -15.64 -1.37
C ASP A 213 -19.39 -15.34 -0.28
N GLY A 214 -20.25 -14.36 -0.55
CA GLY A 214 -21.26 -13.89 0.40
C GLY A 214 -20.74 -12.87 1.43
N VAL A 215 -19.53 -12.32 1.27
CA VAL A 215 -19.03 -11.25 2.16
C VAL A 215 -19.68 -9.90 1.85
N ARG A 216 -19.86 -9.07 2.88
CA ARG A 216 -20.50 -7.75 2.75
C ARG A 216 -19.56 -6.62 2.32
N GLU A 217 -18.26 -6.88 2.36
CA GLU A 217 -17.21 -5.90 2.08
C GLU A 217 -16.20 -6.48 1.10
N LEU A 218 -15.72 -5.64 0.19
CA LEU A 218 -14.60 -5.97 -0.68
C LEU A 218 -13.30 -6.06 0.13
N PRO A 219 -12.31 -6.87 -0.29
CA PRO A 219 -10.99 -6.86 0.31
C PRO A 219 -10.39 -5.47 0.35
N ILE A 220 -9.62 -5.19 1.41
CA ILE A 220 -8.88 -3.93 1.56
C ILE A 220 -8.00 -3.71 0.33
N GLY A 221 -8.02 -2.49 -0.19
CA GLY A 221 -7.27 -2.12 -1.40
C GLY A 221 -7.96 -2.51 -2.71
N SER A 222 -9.19 -3.02 -2.66
CA SER A 222 -9.96 -3.26 -3.88
C SER A 222 -10.31 -1.95 -4.58
N LYS A 223 -10.17 -1.93 -5.90
CA LYS A 223 -10.59 -0.82 -6.77
C LYS A 223 -11.69 -1.30 -7.71
N VAL A 224 -12.77 -0.53 -7.80
CA VAL A 224 -13.85 -0.75 -8.77
C VAL A 224 -13.54 0.07 -10.02
N TYR A 225 -13.66 -0.56 -11.19
CA TYR A 225 -13.41 0.10 -12.48
C TYR A 225 -14.70 0.42 -13.23
N ASP A 226 -15.67 -0.49 -13.19
CA ASP A 226 -16.97 -0.32 -13.81
C ASP A 226 -18.02 -1.16 -13.12
N ASP A 227 -19.28 -0.77 -13.27
CA ASP A 227 -20.42 -1.54 -12.83
C ASP A 227 -21.63 -1.44 -13.77
N VAL A 228 -22.45 -2.50 -13.78
CA VAL A 228 -23.69 -2.53 -14.55
C VAL A 228 -24.76 -3.26 -13.77
N LEU A 229 -25.94 -2.65 -13.64
CA LEU A 229 -27.10 -3.27 -13.02
C LEU A 229 -27.77 -4.17 -14.06
N VAL A 230 -28.10 -5.40 -13.68
CA VAL A 230 -28.77 -6.36 -14.56
C VAL A 230 -30.02 -6.91 -13.89
N ILE A 231 -30.96 -7.38 -14.72
CA ILE A 231 -32.20 -8.01 -14.26
C ILE A 231 -32.04 -9.51 -14.42
N VAL A 232 -32.20 -10.27 -13.34
CA VAL A 232 -32.17 -11.73 -13.40
C VAL A 232 -33.51 -12.20 -13.95
N GLY A 233 -33.48 -12.91 -15.08
CA GLY A 233 -34.69 -13.49 -15.67
C GLY A 233 -35.30 -14.56 -14.76
N GLU A 234 -36.62 -14.71 -14.81
CA GLU A 234 -37.29 -15.80 -14.10
C GLU A 234 -36.73 -17.14 -14.59
N HIS A 235 -36.39 -18.01 -13.65
CA HIS A 235 -35.99 -19.36 -13.96
C HIS A 235 -37.19 -20.05 -14.61
N VAL A 236 -37.14 -20.27 -15.93
CA VAL A 236 -38.11 -21.13 -16.59
C VAL A 236 -37.80 -22.53 -16.12
N SER A 237 -38.48 -22.97 -15.06
CA SER A 237 -38.52 -24.37 -14.68
C SER A 237 -39.16 -25.10 -15.84
N THR A 238 -38.34 -25.71 -16.70
CA THR A 238 -38.81 -26.71 -17.65
C THR A 238 -39.29 -27.89 -16.81
N SER A 239 -40.55 -27.82 -16.36
CA SER A 239 -41.25 -28.98 -15.85
C SER A 239 -41.28 -29.97 -17.00
N ARG A 240 -40.46 -31.01 -16.86
CA ARG A 240 -40.47 -32.16 -17.74
C ARG A 240 -41.84 -32.78 -17.57
N GLN A 241 -42.76 -32.51 -18.51
CA GLN A 241 -43.99 -33.27 -18.62
C GLN A 241 -43.59 -34.62 -19.22
N ASP A 242 -43.56 -35.63 -18.35
CA ASP A 242 -43.50 -37.04 -18.72
C ASP A 242 -44.86 -37.51 -19.26
#